data_AF-A0A0W7TM32-F1
#
_entry.id   AF-A0A0W7TM32-F1
#
_cell.length_a   1.000
_cell.length_b   1.000
_cell.length_c   1.000
_cell.angle_alpha   90.00
_cell.angle_beta   90.00
_cell.angle_gamma   90.00
#
_symmetry.space_group_name_H-M   'P 1'
#
loop_
_entity.id
_entity.type
_entity.pdbx_description
1 polymer ?
#
loop_
_entity_poly.entity_id
_entity_poly.type
_entity_poly.pdbx_seq_one_letter_code
_entity_poly.pdbx_strand_id
1 'polypeptide(L)'
;MNRTRNISFYLGCSLVTFFVVIALFAPVLSPYDPAVIGIPYLPPSPEHWLGTNDIGQDIFSELIYGTRASVFIGVVAALIITVVGTCLGIAAVLFGGLVDRLISAMIDAALSLPDLPLAFVIAAYLSSGTGSLLLCICVPFPVSWTVKMKKKQNETQDIFSYHTQATGCSDKARAKASGGRQPIEECGRTGL
;
A
#
# COMPACT_ATOMS: atom_id res chain seq x y z
N MET A 1 14.33 2.78 24.74
CA MET A 1 12.93 2.85 24.28
C MET A 1 12.77 4.11 23.41
N ASN A 2 12.72 3.95 22.09
CA ASN A 2 12.91 5.04 21.12
C ASN A 2 11.66 5.94 20.97
N ARG A 3 11.75 7.17 21.48
CA ARG A 3 10.71 8.23 21.40
C ARG A 3 10.35 8.64 19.97
N THR A 4 11.24 8.42 19.00
CA THR A 4 11.05 8.77 17.57
C THR A 4 10.12 7.82 16.82
N ARG A 5 9.97 6.56 17.24
CA ARG A 5 9.10 5.58 16.55
C ARG A 5 7.61 5.86 16.67
N ASN A 6 7.20 6.49 17.77
CA ASN A 6 5.78 6.75 18.01
C ASN A 6 5.29 8.02 17.31
N ILE A 7 6.18 8.94 16.97
CA ILE A 7 5.79 10.25 16.41
C ILE A 7 5.16 10.10 15.02
N SER A 8 5.73 9.25 14.15
CA SER A 8 5.16 8.98 12.83
C SER A 8 3.79 8.30 12.92
N PHE A 9 3.62 7.42 13.90
CA PHE A 9 2.32 6.77 14.16
C PHE A 9 1.27 7.78 14.64
N TYR A 10 1.61 8.62 15.62
CA TYR A 10 0.69 9.63 16.12
C TYR A 10 0.35 10.69 15.07
N LEU A 11 1.33 11.12 14.26
CA LEU A 11 1.11 12.04 13.15
C LEU A 11 0.16 11.44 12.10
N GLY A 12 0.38 10.19 11.70
CA GLY A 12 -0.50 9.49 10.76
C GLY A 12 -1.92 9.32 11.32
N CYS A 13 -2.04 8.90 12.58
CA CYS A 13 -3.34 8.75 13.24
C CYS A 13 -4.08 10.10 13.36
N SER A 14 -3.37 11.17 13.72
CA SER A 14 -3.93 12.52 13.80
C SER A 14 -4.42 13.00 12.43
N LEU A 15 -3.67 12.75 11.36
CA LEU A 15 -4.04 13.14 10.00
C LEU A 15 -5.29 12.40 9.52
N VAL A 16 -5.34 11.09 9.71
CA VAL A 16 -6.52 10.28 9.34
C VAL A 16 -7.74 10.72 10.14
N THR A 17 -7.58 10.92 11.46
CA THR A 17 -8.66 11.38 12.33
C THR A 17 -9.21 12.73 11.88
N PHE A 18 -8.33 13.66 11.50
CA PHE A 18 -8.72 14.97 10.97
C PHE A 18 -9.63 14.84 9.73
N PHE A 19 -9.24 14.05 8.72
CA PHE A 19 -10.06 13.85 7.52
C PHE A 19 -11.36 13.08 7.79
N VAL A 20 -11.34 12.12 8.72
CA VAL A 20 -12.55 11.39 9.14
C VAL A 20 -13.54 12.34 9.80
N VAL A 21 -13.07 13.23 10.67
CA VAL A 21 -13.93 14.26 11.30
C VAL A 21 -14.53 15.16 10.22
N ILE A 22 -13.75 15.66 9.26
CA ILE A 22 -14.28 16.46 8.15
C ILE A 22 -15.33 15.68 7.35
N ALA A 23 -15.05 14.42 7.01
CA ALA A 23 -15.97 13.57 6.25
C ALA A 23 -17.31 13.32 6.97
N LEU A 24 -17.28 13.15 8.30
CA LEU A 24 -18.47 12.93 9.12
C LEU A 24 -19.29 14.21 9.32
N PHE A 25 -18.62 15.33 9.54
CA PHE A 25 -19.25 16.63 9.74
C PHE A 25 -19.47 17.40 8.43
N ALA A 26 -19.20 16.78 7.28
CA ALA A 26 -19.42 17.37 5.95
C ALA A 26 -20.77 18.08 5.75
N PRO A 27 -21.93 17.49 6.12
CA PRO A 27 -23.23 18.16 5.93
C PRO A 27 -23.43 19.38 6.83
N VAL A 28 -22.65 19.53 7.90
CA VAL A 28 -22.73 20.69 8.82
C VAL A 28 -21.66 21.73 8.50
N LEU A 29 -20.50 21.28 8.00
CA LEU A 29 -19.37 22.14 7.62
C LEU A 29 -19.56 22.81 6.27
N SER A 30 -20.36 22.23 5.39
CA SER A 30 -20.61 22.75 4.03
C SER A 30 -21.62 23.91 4.06
N PRO A 31 -21.27 25.11 3.60
CA PRO A 31 -22.20 26.25 3.53
C PRO A 31 -23.30 26.03 2.50
N TYR A 32 -23.00 25.33 1.41
CA TYR A 32 -23.94 25.06 0.31
C TYR A 32 -24.03 23.56 0.00
N ASP A 33 -25.08 23.19 -0.71
CA ASP A 33 -25.21 21.85 -1.29
C ASP A 33 -24.31 21.77 -2.55
N PRO A 34 -23.37 20.81 -2.63
CA PRO A 34 -22.49 20.67 -3.79
C PRO A 34 -23.24 20.36 -5.09
N ALA A 35 -24.48 19.88 -5.04
CA ALA A 35 -25.28 19.60 -6.24
C ALA A 35 -25.89 20.86 -6.87
N VAL A 36 -25.90 22.00 -6.15
CA VAL A 36 -26.53 23.23 -6.61
C VAL A 36 -25.61 23.97 -7.58
N ILE A 37 -26.15 24.25 -8.77
CA ILE A 37 -25.48 24.97 -9.85
C ILE A 37 -25.81 26.47 -9.71
N GLY A 38 -24.76 27.29 -9.62
CA GLY A 38 -24.83 28.74 -9.50
C GLY A 38 -24.18 29.47 -10.68
N ILE A 39 -23.58 30.63 -10.40
CA ILE A 39 -22.84 31.42 -11.40
C ILE A 39 -21.43 30.84 -11.54
N PRO A 40 -20.98 30.48 -12.76
CA PRO A 40 -19.62 29.98 -12.99
C PRO A 40 -18.53 31.01 -12.70
N TYR A 41 -17.36 30.51 -12.30
CA TYR A 41 -16.11 31.29 -12.17
C TYR A 41 -16.20 32.54 -11.28
N LEU A 42 -16.97 32.48 -10.20
CA LEU A 42 -16.94 33.54 -9.18
C LEU A 42 -15.59 33.53 -8.46
N PRO A 43 -14.97 34.71 -8.23
CA PRO A 43 -13.75 34.80 -7.45
C PRO A 43 -14.02 34.48 -5.97
N PRO A 44 -12.98 34.13 -5.18
CA PRO A 44 -13.11 33.91 -3.74
C PRO A 44 -13.75 35.10 -3.02
N SER A 45 -14.82 34.85 -2.28
CA SER A 45 -15.59 35.85 -1.54
C SER A 45 -16.07 35.30 -0.18
N PRO A 46 -16.55 36.15 0.74
CA PRO A 46 -17.13 35.66 2.00
C PRO A 46 -18.34 34.75 1.81
N GLU A 47 -19.06 34.91 0.69
CA GLU A 47 -20.17 34.04 0.28
C GLU A 47 -19.66 32.73 -0.29
N HIS A 48 -18.59 32.75 -1.10
CA HIS A 48 -17.95 31.57 -1.69
C HIS A 48 -16.46 31.55 -1.35
N TRP A 49 -16.07 30.90 -0.24
CA TRP A 49 -14.72 31.01 0.32
C TRP A 49 -13.59 30.68 -0.66
N LEU A 50 -13.85 29.77 -1.59
CA LEU A 50 -12.92 29.35 -2.64
C LEU A 50 -13.40 29.70 -4.05
N GLY A 51 -14.51 30.42 -4.18
CA GLY A 51 -15.17 30.69 -5.46
C GLY A 51 -15.98 29.49 -5.98
N THR A 52 -16.38 29.59 -7.25
CA THR A 52 -17.18 28.55 -7.93
C THR A 52 -16.45 27.91 -9.11
N ASN A 53 -16.81 26.68 -9.42
CA ASN A 53 -16.25 25.93 -10.56
C ASN A 53 -16.86 26.37 -11.92
N ASP A 54 -16.55 25.64 -12.99
CA ASP A 54 -17.00 25.89 -14.36
C ASP A 54 -18.51 25.75 -14.56
N ILE A 55 -19.17 24.98 -13.70
CA ILE A 55 -20.62 24.83 -13.64
C ILE A 55 -21.25 25.62 -12.49
N GLY A 56 -20.48 26.46 -11.79
CA GLY A 56 -21.00 27.36 -10.76
C GLY A 56 -21.29 26.71 -9.40
N GLN A 57 -20.77 25.52 -9.12
CA GLN A 57 -20.85 24.91 -7.78
C GLN A 57 -19.78 25.51 -6.87
N ASP A 58 -20.07 25.59 -5.57
CA ASP A 58 -19.14 26.09 -4.55
C ASP A 58 -17.98 25.10 -4.31
N ILE A 59 -16.76 25.52 -4.61
CA ILE A 59 -15.56 24.67 -4.54
C ILE A 59 -15.30 24.20 -3.10
N PHE A 60 -15.56 25.04 -2.09
CA PHE A 60 -15.33 24.68 -0.70
C PHE A 60 -16.26 23.53 -0.27
N SER A 61 -17.55 23.64 -0.57
CA SER A 61 -18.56 22.62 -0.36
C SER A 61 -18.20 21.32 -1.10
N GLU A 62 -17.73 21.43 -2.34
CA GLU A 62 -17.27 20.30 -3.16
C GLU A 62 -16.08 19.57 -2.53
N LEU A 63 -15.09 20.29 -1.96
CA LEU A 63 -13.95 19.68 -1.28
C LEU A 63 -14.36 18.95 0.01
N ILE A 64 -15.27 19.53 0.79
CA ILE A 64 -15.76 18.93 2.04
C ILE A 64 -16.53 17.63 1.75
N TYR A 65 -17.43 17.65 0.77
CA TYR A 65 -18.15 16.44 0.35
C TYR A 65 -17.24 15.44 -0.38
N GLY A 66 -16.27 15.92 -1.17
CA GLY A 66 -15.24 15.10 -1.80
C GLY A 66 -14.43 14.32 -0.77
N THR A 67 -14.10 14.94 0.37
CA THR A 67 -13.40 14.28 1.49
C THR A 67 -14.15 13.03 1.96
N ARG A 68 -15.48 13.09 2.04
CA ARG A 68 -16.32 11.93 2.42
C ARG A 68 -16.22 10.79 1.40
N ALA A 69 -16.27 11.11 0.11
CA ALA A 69 -16.12 10.12 -0.95
C ALA A 69 -14.72 9.49 -0.93
N SER A 70 -13.66 10.30 -0.79
CA SER A 70 -12.27 9.83 -0.73
C SER A 70 -12.01 8.92 0.47
N VAL A 71 -12.50 9.27 1.66
CA VAL A 71 -12.37 8.43 2.87
C VAL A 71 -13.11 7.11 2.68
N PHE A 72 -14.34 7.14 2.17
CA PHE A 72 -15.12 5.92 1.92
C PHE A 72 -14.41 4.98 0.95
N ILE A 73 -14.02 5.49 -0.22
CA ILE A 73 -13.33 4.72 -1.25
C ILE A 73 -12.00 4.17 -0.72
N GLY A 74 -11.21 4.99 -0.03
CA GLY A 74 -9.93 4.59 0.54
C GLY A 74 -10.04 3.45 1.55
N VAL A 75 -11.01 3.52 2.47
CA VAL A 75 -11.25 2.49 3.48
C VAL A 75 -11.72 1.19 2.84
N VAL A 76 -12.72 1.26 1.96
CA VAL A 76 -13.28 0.06 1.29
C VAL A 76 -12.22 -0.61 0.42
N ALA A 77 -11.48 0.16 -0.37
CA ALA A 77 -10.40 -0.37 -1.20
C ALA A 77 -9.31 -1.02 -0.34
N ALA A 78 -8.85 -0.35 0.73
CA ALA A 78 -7.83 -0.89 1.62
C ALA A 78 -8.25 -2.21 2.26
N LEU A 79 -9.51 -2.35 2.68
CA LEU A 79 -10.05 -3.60 3.22
C LEU A 79 -10.03 -4.72 2.16
N ILE A 80 -10.56 -4.46 0.97
CA ILE A 80 -10.60 -5.44 -0.12
C ILE A 80 -9.18 -5.88 -0.49
N ILE A 81 -8.27 -4.93 -0.70
CA ILE A 81 -6.86 -5.20 -1.05
C ILE A 81 -6.19 -6.03 0.05
N THR A 82 -6.41 -5.68 1.32
CA THR A 82 -5.81 -6.39 2.45
C THR A 82 -6.32 -7.82 2.52
N VAL A 83 -7.63 -8.03 2.40
CA VAL A 83 -8.24 -9.38 2.45
C VAL A 83 -7.73 -10.23 1.28
N VAL A 84 -7.84 -9.74 0.05
CA VAL A 84 -7.42 -10.48 -1.15
C VAL A 84 -5.92 -10.75 -1.14
N GLY A 85 -5.10 -9.74 -0.85
CA GLY A 85 -3.64 -9.86 -0.77
C GLY A 85 -3.20 -10.82 0.33
N THR A 86 -3.87 -10.81 1.48
CA THR A 86 -3.59 -11.75 2.58
C THR A 86 -3.98 -13.18 2.20
N CYS A 87 -5.15 -13.38 1.59
CA CYS A 87 -5.56 -14.70 1.12
C CYS A 87 -4.60 -15.27 0.07
N LEU A 88 -4.18 -14.46 -0.91
CA LEU A 88 -3.19 -14.87 -1.93
C LEU A 88 -1.82 -15.15 -1.32
N GLY A 89 -1.36 -14.31 -0.38
CA GLY A 89 -0.11 -14.51 0.33
C GLY A 89 -0.09 -15.80 1.16
N ILE A 90 -1.19 -16.07 1.89
CA ILE A 90 -1.37 -17.31 2.65
C ILE A 90 -1.41 -18.51 1.70
N ALA A 91 -2.14 -18.43 0.58
CA ALA A 91 -2.22 -19.51 -0.40
C ALA A 91 -0.84 -19.84 -1.00
N ALA A 92 -0.05 -18.82 -1.35
CA ALA A 92 1.32 -19.03 -1.85
C ALA A 92 2.20 -19.78 -0.83
N VAL A 93 2.10 -19.41 0.45
CA VAL A 93 2.88 -20.04 1.54
C VAL A 93 2.39 -21.46 1.85
N LEU A 94 1.08 -21.70 1.90
CA LEU A 94 0.51 -22.99 2.31
C LEU A 94 0.67 -24.08 1.25
N PHE A 95 0.40 -23.75 -0.02
CA PHE A 95 0.45 -24.75 -1.10
C PHE A 95 1.86 -24.89 -1.70
N GLY A 96 2.65 -23.81 -1.69
CA GLY A 96 3.98 -23.79 -2.29
C GLY A 96 4.01 -24.23 -3.76
N GLY A 97 5.20 -24.56 -4.26
CA GLY A 97 5.36 -25.26 -5.54
C GLY A 97 4.84 -24.50 -6.76
N LEU A 98 3.78 -25.02 -7.40
CA LEU A 98 3.19 -24.43 -8.61
C LEU A 98 2.34 -23.19 -8.30
N VAL A 99 1.63 -23.19 -7.17
CA VAL A 99 0.74 -22.09 -6.76
C VAL A 99 1.55 -20.83 -6.49
N ASP A 100 2.64 -20.96 -5.72
CA ASP A 100 3.55 -19.85 -5.48
C ASP A 100 4.18 -19.32 -6.77
N ARG A 101 4.59 -20.21 -7.69
CA ARG A 101 5.14 -19.81 -9.00
C ARG A 101 4.12 -19.04 -9.85
N LEU A 102 2.87 -19.48 -9.89
CA LEU A 102 1.82 -18.80 -10.65
C LEU A 102 1.49 -17.42 -10.05
N ILE A 103 1.33 -17.35 -8.72
CA ILE A 103 1.07 -16.09 -8.02
C ILE A 103 2.25 -15.11 -8.22
N SER A 104 3.49 -15.60 -8.11
CA SER A 104 4.70 -14.82 -8.40
C SER A 104 4.71 -14.28 -9.82
N ALA A 105 4.44 -15.14 -10.82
CA ALA A 105 4.45 -14.76 -12.22
C ALA A 105 3.37 -13.70 -12.54
N MET A 106 2.17 -13.82 -11.93
CA MET A 106 1.12 -12.81 -12.08
C MET A 106 1.54 -11.47 -11.48
N ILE A 107 2.19 -11.48 -10.32
CA ILE A 107 2.70 -10.27 -9.67
C ILE A 107 3.77 -9.61 -10.54
N ASP A 108 4.75 -10.38 -11.03
CA ASP A 108 5.85 -9.87 -11.86
C ASP A 108 5.33 -9.30 -13.19
N ALA A 109 4.35 -9.97 -13.81
CA ALA A 109 3.69 -9.47 -15.02
C ALA A 109 2.95 -8.15 -14.76
N ALA A 110 2.25 -8.03 -13.64
CA ALA A 110 1.54 -6.81 -13.29
C ALA A 110 2.49 -5.65 -12.94
N LEU A 111 3.67 -5.91 -12.37
CA LEU A 111 4.71 -4.90 -12.16
C LEU A 111 5.36 -4.39 -13.45
N SER A 112 5.32 -5.19 -14.52
CA SER A 112 5.84 -4.76 -15.82
C SER A 112 4.98 -3.67 -16.46
N LEU A 113 3.71 -3.59 -16.04
CA LEU A 113 2.78 -2.56 -16.49
C LEU A 113 2.89 -1.34 -15.55
N PRO A 114 3.11 -0.14 -16.08
CA PRO A 114 3.06 1.08 -15.28
C PRO A 114 1.62 1.31 -14.77
N ASP A 115 1.48 1.54 -13.46
CA ASP A 115 0.18 1.69 -12.78
C ASP A 115 -0.67 2.82 -13.39
N LEU A 116 -0.04 3.94 -13.78
CA LEU A 116 -0.72 5.10 -14.33
C LEU A 116 -1.41 4.78 -15.68
N PRO A 117 -0.73 4.29 -16.72
CA PRO A 117 -1.38 3.87 -17.96
C PRO A 117 -2.49 2.83 -17.77
N LEU A 118 -2.30 1.85 -16.89
CA LEU A 118 -3.35 0.86 -16.60
C LEU A 118 -4.61 1.54 -16.03
N ALA A 119 -4.44 2.43 -15.06
CA ALA A 119 -5.54 3.19 -14.48
C ALA A 119 -6.25 4.07 -15.53
N PHE A 120 -5.51 4.71 -16.44
CA PHE A 120 -6.08 5.51 -17.53
C PHE A 120 -6.92 4.67 -18.49
N VAL A 121 -6.42 3.49 -18.89
CA VAL A 121 -7.17 2.58 -19.77
C VAL A 121 -8.45 2.14 -19.09
N ILE A 122 -8.40 1.69 -17.84
CA ILE A 122 -9.58 1.27 -17.10
C ILE A 122 -10.57 2.45 -16.98
N ALA A 123 -10.09 3.65 -16.62
CA ALA A 123 -10.92 4.84 -16.51
C ALA A 123 -11.60 5.24 -17.84
N ALA A 124 -10.98 4.99 -18.98
CA ALA A 124 -11.56 5.31 -20.29
C ALA A 124 -12.74 4.40 -20.67
N TYR A 125 -12.77 3.16 -20.18
CA TYR A 125 -13.84 2.20 -20.48
C TYR A 125 -14.93 2.15 -19.42
N LEU A 126 -14.67 2.65 -18.21
CA LEU A 126 -15.64 2.63 -17.13
C LEU A 126 -16.44 3.94 -17.09
N SER A 127 -17.76 3.81 -16.99
CA SER A 127 -18.66 4.95 -16.80
C SER A 127 -18.39 5.64 -15.46
N SER A 128 -18.59 6.96 -15.39
CA SER A 128 -18.37 7.76 -14.18
C SER A 128 -19.24 7.27 -13.03
N GLY A 129 -18.60 6.86 -11.92
CA GLY A 129 -19.30 6.36 -10.73
C GLY A 129 -18.36 5.82 -9.66
N THR A 130 -18.89 5.67 -8.44
CA THR A 130 -18.12 5.21 -7.26
C THR A 130 -17.57 3.80 -7.43
N GLY A 131 -18.34 2.90 -8.07
CA GLY A 131 -17.90 1.53 -8.36
C GLY A 131 -16.72 1.48 -9.33
N SER A 132 -16.71 2.37 -10.31
CA SER A 132 -15.62 2.46 -11.28
C SER A 132 -14.31 2.94 -10.66
N LEU A 133 -14.40 3.95 -9.79
CA LEU A 133 -13.26 4.42 -9.00
C LEU A 133 -12.69 3.34 -8.10
N LEU A 134 -13.56 2.56 -7.44
CA LEU A 134 -13.14 1.42 -6.61
C LEU A 134 -12.37 0.38 -7.43
N LEU A 135 -12.86 0.02 -8.62
CA LEU A 135 -12.20 -0.95 -9.48
C LEU A 135 -10.84 -0.43 -9.97
N CYS A 136 -10.76 0.83 -10.38
CA CYS A 136 -9.50 1.48 -10.77
C CYS A 136 -8.44 1.44 -9.65
N ILE A 137 -8.84 1.52 -8.39
CA ILE A 137 -7.92 1.45 -7.24
C ILE A 137 -7.59 0.00 -6.89
N CYS A 138 -8.59 -0.88 -6.83
CA CYS A 138 -8.42 -2.25 -6.36
C CYS A 138 -7.65 -3.16 -7.32
N VAL A 139 -7.57 -2.87 -8.62
CA VAL A 139 -6.84 -3.70 -9.60
C VAL A 139 -5.32 -3.51 -9.55
N PRO A 140 -4.77 -2.28 -9.62
CA PRO A 140 -3.31 -2.08 -9.63
C PRO A 140 -2.66 -2.20 -8.24
N PHE A 141 -3.33 -1.78 -7.17
CA PHE A 141 -2.70 -1.68 -5.84
C PHE A 141 -2.31 -2.99 -5.13
N PRO A 142 -3.07 -4.10 -5.22
CA PRO A 142 -2.71 -5.36 -4.56
C PRO A 142 -1.33 -5.87 -5.01
N VAL A 143 -0.99 -5.63 -6.27
CA VAL A 143 0.27 -6.03 -6.88
C VAL A 143 1.43 -5.34 -6.17
N SER A 144 1.34 -4.01 -5.98
CA SER A 144 2.38 -3.23 -5.31
C SER A 144 2.57 -3.64 -3.83
N TRP A 145 1.49 -3.99 -3.13
CA TRP A 145 1.57 -4.45 -1.73
C TRP A 145 2.28 -5.80 -1.62
N THR A 146 1.84 -6.81 -2.37
CA THR A 146 2.40 -8.19 -2.28
C THR A 146 3.92 -8.22 -2.57
N VAL A 147 4.40 -7.31 -3.41
CA VAL A 147 5.82 -7.17 -3.77
C VAL A 147 6.65 -6.59 -2.64
N LYS A 148 6.16 -5.54 -1.97
CA LYS A 148 6.86 -4.99 -0.79
C LYS A 148 7.01 -6.04 0.30
N MET A 149 6.01 -6.90 0.46
CA MET A 149 6.07 -8.02 1.40
C MET A 149 7.12 -9.05 0.97
N LYS A 150 7.13 -9.49 -0.30
CA LYS A 150 8.15 -10.41 -0.82
C LYS A 150 9.57 -9.86 -0.74
N LYS A 151 9.79 -8.61 -1.13
CA LYS A 151 11.10 -7.97 -1.06
C LYS A 151 11.63 -7.95 0.38
N LYS A 152 10.78 -7.55 1.32
CA LYS A 152 11.13 -7.51 2.74
C LYS A 152 11.37 -8.90 3.32
N GLN A 153 10.67 -9.91 2.81
CA GLN A 153 10.84 -11.30 3.20
C GLN A 153 12.18 -11.87 2.69
N ASN A 154 12.58 -11.55 1.45
CA ASN A 154 13.88 -11.93 0.89
C ASN A 154 15.04 -11.28 1.65
N GLU A 155 14.94 -9.98 1.97
CA GLU A 155 15.94 -9.29 2.79
C GLU A 155 16.10 -9.96 4.17
N THR A 156 15.00 -10.44 4.77
CA THR A 156 15.03 -11.14 6.07
C THR A 156 15.67 -12.52 5.97
N GLN A 157 15.43 -13.25 4.87
CA GLN A 157 16.05 -14.55 4.60
C GLN A 157 17.57 -14.44 4.44
N ASP A 158 18.04 -13.41 3.72
CA ASP A 158 19.48 -13.15 3.55
C ASP A 158 20.15 -12.86 4.89
N ILE A 159 19.56 -12.01 5.73
CA ILE A 159 20.10 -11.73 7.07
C ILE A 159 20.24 -13.02 7.90
N PHE A 160 19.25 -13.90 7.82
CA PHE A 160 19.29 -15.18 8.53
C PHE A 160 20.40 -16.09 8.01
N SER A 161 20.61 -16.13 6.69
CA SER A 161 21.69 -16.92 6.07
C SER A 161 23.07 -16.41 6.51
N TYR A 162 23.29 -15.09 6.54
CA TYR A 162 24.51 -14.47 7.05
C TYR A 162 24.79 -14.85 8.51
N HIS A 163 23.78 -14.87 9.38
CA HIS A 163 23.95 -15.27 10.77
C HIS A 163 24.33 -16.75 10.91
N THR A 164 23.70 -17.65 10.16
CA THR A 164 24.04 -19.09 10.20
C THR A 164 25.47 -19.37 9.74
N GLN A 165 25.94 -18.64 8.72
CA GLN A 165 27.33 -18.71 8.26
C GLN A 165 28.30 -18.15 9.31
N ALA A 166 27.97 -17.03 9.95
CA ALA A 166 28.80 -16.42 10.98
C ALA A 166 28.96 -17.33 12.22
N THR A 167 27.88 -17.98 12.67
CA THR A 167 27.95 -18.98 13.76
C THR A 167 28.74 -20.22 13.35
N GLY A 168 28.55 -20.71 12.12
CA GLY A 168 29.31 -21.86 11.62
C GLY A 168 30.81 -21.59 11.50
N CYS A 169 31.21 -20.38 11.08
CA CYS A 169 32.61 -19.96 11.08
C CYS A 169 33.18 -19.81 12.50
N SER A 170 32.40 -19.31 13.46
CA SER A 170 32.84 -19.20 14.86
C SER A 170 33.05 -20.56 15.52
N ASP A 171 32.21 -21.55 15.24
CA ASP A 171 32.35 -22.91 15.79
C ASP A 171 33.53 -23.65 15.17
N LYS A 172 33.75 -23.51 13.85
CA LYS A 172 34.92 -24.06 13.16
C LYS A 172 36.23 -23.43 13.67
N ALA A 173 36.25 -22.12 13.89
CA ALA A 173 37.41 -21.42 14.47
C ALA A 173 37.68 -21.87 15.92
N ARG A 174 36.64 -22.08 16.73
CA ARG A 174 36.74 -22.55 18.12
C ARG A 174 37.22 -24.00 18.21
N ALA A 175 36.75 -24.88 17.32
CA ALA A 175 37.20 -26.28 17.24
C ALA A 175 38.67 -26.42 16.82
N LYS A 176 39.17 -25.51 15.98
CA LYS A 176 40.58 -25.44 15.58
C LYS A 176 41.48 -24.94 16.72
N ALA A 177 40.99 -24.03 17.57
CA ALA A 177 41.71 -23.52 18.73
C ALA A 177 41.80 -24.54 19.89
N SER A 178 40.85 -25.47 20.01
CA SER A 178 40.83 -26.50 21.06
C SER A 178 41.69 -27.74 20.76
N GLY A 179 42.53 -27.71 19.72
CA GLY A 179 43.47 -28.82 19.41
C GLY A 179 42.81 -30.12 18.94
N GLY A 180 41.51 -30.10 18.63
CA GLY A 180 40.76 -31.25 18.14
C GLY A 180 41.08 -31.54 16.68
N ARG A 181 41.58 -32.75 16.39
CA ARG A 181 41.83 -33.26 15.04
C ARG A 181 40.50 -33.35 14.28
N GLN A 182 40.23 -32.42 13.37
CA GLN A 182 39.04 -32.47 12.53
C GLN A 182 39.19 -33.58 11.48
N PRO A 183 38.19 -34.44 11.25
CA PRO A 183 38.20 -35.38 10.14
C PRO A 183 38.12 -34.60 8.81
N ILE A 184 39.01 -34.95 7.89
CA ILE A 184 39.26 -34.33 6.58
C ILE A 184 38.11 -34.44 5.55
N GLU A 185 36.91 -34.88 5.92
CA GLU A 185 35.84 -35.14 4.95
C GLU A 185 34.96 -33.93 4.58
N GLU A 186 35.05 -32.79 5.28
CA GLU A 186 34.05 -31.73 5.14
C GLU A 186 34.52 -30.47 4.39
N CYS A 187 35.63 -30.57 3.65
CA CYS A 187 36.09 -29.50 2.75
C CYS A 187 35.58 -29.66 1.30
N GLY A 188 34.89 -30.76 0.99
CA GLY A 188 34.42 -31.07 -0.38
C GLY A 188 33.00 -30.65 -0.72
N ARG A 189 32.26 -29.99 0.19
CA ARG A 189 30.81 -29.72 0.01
C ARG A 189 30.39 -28.28 0.26
N THR A 190 31.29 -27.33 0.05
CA THR A 190 30.92 -25.93 -0.21
C THR A 190 31.20 -25.64 -1.67
N GLY A 191 30.33 -26.21 -2.52
CA GLY A 191 30.16 -25.71 -3.88
C GLY A 191 29.46 -24.37 -3.82
N LEU A 192 29.96 -23.48 -4.68
CA LEU A 192 29.29 -22.28 -5.20
C LEU A 192 27.77 -22.42 -5.33
#